data_AF-A0A3E1BHP3-F1
#
_entry.id   AF-A0A3E1BHP3-F1
#
_cell.length_a   1.000
_cell.length_b   1.000
_cell.length_c   1.000
_cell.angle_alpha   90.00
_cell.angle_beta   90.00
_cell.angle_gamma   90.00
#
_symmetry.space_group_name_H-M   'P 1'
#
loop_
_entity.id
_entity.type
_entity.pdbx_description
1 polymer ?
#
loop_
_entity_poly.entity_id
_entity_poly.type
_entity_poly.pdbx_seq_one_letter_code
_entity_poly.pdbx_strand_id
1 'polypeptide(L)'
;MRSAISFFVRSLFPLILLVLLFLTLPIGSASSQAAGHKKQAGQPPMRFILVRSLLCMEDCPEWISAEGRITSDTPAQLRKILKKIGDRKLPIVLLSEGGEVDAAYAMGRMIRKAGLETAVGGTRLKDCPAEDMRCDAGVAKDGASLGDTYSYGAYCFSACPLVFAGGTVRAAPQWAFIGVHQITTIYSKVRVSYRIEYKIVNGKKTEISRKEVGRKSAGQSSSTKLGKKAAAALTAYLKEMGVNADLIGVMMSATPDKINVVPPEDALRMGLATDVLAYNEWPGMPLCALDAAAEAVCHRRPAAEPPAQDAATVTSEPESRSMDFLVMYDGNCQDECTQWISAEGHITPETPARLKAILKMLGERKLPVVLQSNGGDTDAAFAMGRMIRAAGLETSIGRTRLPNCPTLDPRCKASMAKSGPTKGEVSAGGAYCLSTCTLVFMSGTPRLVGYSDIGLVRPTTAKETKFFAYVDEMGVNAGTFETMMRAASIEQKTIPRSQALELGIINGIIPYGEEPGSRLCGPDAKESLRCPKKAKTEIAPAAASLN
;
A
#
# COMPACT_ATOMS: atom_id res chain seq x y z
N MET A 1 33.12 -54.46 74.66
CA MET A 1 33.32 -53.00 74.59
C MET A 1 33.22 -52.62 73.10
N ARG A 2 32.04 -52.41 72.53
CA ARG A 2 31.15 -51.23 72.49
C ARG A 2 31.80 -49.96 71.88
N SER A 3 31.21 -49.53 70.75
CA SER A 3 31.23 -48.20 70.09
C SER A 3 32.49 -47.86 69.27
N ALA A 4 32.49 -47.12 68.16
CA ALA A 4 31.54 -46.56 67.18
C ALA A 4 32.40 -45.71 66.20
N ILE A 5 31.82 -45.17 65.11
CA ILE A 5 32.41 -44.40 63.97
C ILE A 5 32.89 -45.34 62.85
N SER A 6 32.14 -45.72 61.80
CA SER A 6 31.00 -45.18 61.06
C SER A 6 31.25 -43.99 60.12
N PHE A 7 30.94 -44.26 58.85
CA PHE A 7 30.52 -43.38 57.74
C PHE A 7 31.57 -42.52 57.03
N PHE A 8 31.92 -42.92 55.79
CA PHE A 8 31.63 -42.18 54.53
C PHE A 8 32.47 -42.60 53.31
N VAL A 9 32.81 -43.88 53.11
CA VAL A 9 33.45 -44.28 51.84
C VAL A 9 32.93 -45.62 51.35
N ARG A 10 31.69 -45.67 50.86
CA ARG A 10 31.20 -46.82 50.06
C ARG A 10 29.95 -46.59 49.21
N SER A 11 29.56 -45.34 48.93
CA SER A 11 28.39 -45.04 48.07
C SER A 11 28.70 -44.30 46.76
N LEU A 12 29.97 -44.15 46.38
CA LEU A 12 30.34 -43.34 45.21
C LEU A 12 30.78 -44.13 43.98
N PHE A 13 30.95 -45.45 44.07
CA PHE A 13 31.42 -46.25 42.92
C PHE A 13 30.34 -46.84 42.00
N PRO A 14 29.06 -47.07 42.38
CA PRO A 14 28.06 -47.51 41.42
C PRO A 14 27.33 -46.34 40.72
N LEU A 15 27.46 -45.10 41.23
CA LEU A 15 26.79 -43.93 40.63
C LEU A 15 27.57 -43.34 39.44
N ILE A 16 28.91 -43.44 39.45
CA ILE A 16 29.76 -42.90 38.38
C ILE A 16 29.68 -43.76 37.11
N LEU A 17 29.47 -45.08 37.24
CA LEU A 17 29.29 -45.96 36.08
C LEU A 17 27.90 -45.86 35.44
N LEU A 18 26.88 -45.41 36.20
CA LEU A 18 25.54 -45.17 35.66
C LEU A 18 25.46 -43.83 34.91
N VAL A 19 26.25 -42.82 35.31
CA VAL A 19 26.30 -41.51 34.63
C VAL A 19 27.06 -41.58 33.30
N LEU A 20 28.07 -42.46 33.17
CA LEU A 20 28.82 -42.63 31.93
C LEU A 20 28.11 -43.49 30.87
N LEU A 21 27.09 -44.27 31.24
CA LEU A 21 26.29 -45.06 30.28
C LEU A 21 25.11 -44.29 29.65
N PHE A 22 24.76 -43.10 30.18
CA PHE A 22 23.78 -42.20 29.57
C PHE A 22 24.37 -41.15 28.63
N LEU A 23 25.70 -41.15 28.43
CA LEU A 23 26.42 -40.22 27.55
C LEU A 23 26.69 -40.79 26.14
N THR A 24 26.18 -41.97 25.79
CA THR A 24 26.25 -42.53 24.44
C THR A 24 24.87 -42.93 23.89
N LEU A 25 23.88 -42.06 24.08
CA LEU A 25 22.67 -42.06 23.24
C LEU A 25 23.01 -41.33 21.93
N PRO A 26 22.72 -41.90 20.75
CA PRO A 26 22.76 -41.12 19.52
C PRO A 26 21.73 -40.01 19.70
N ILE A 27 22.21 -38.76 19.79
CA ILE A 27 21.34 -37.59 19.72
C ILE A 27 20.52 -37.78 18.47
N GLY A 28 19.22 -37.95 18.68
CA GLY A 28 18.24 -38.22 17.66
C GLY A 28 18.46 -37.28 16.50
N SER A 29 18.26 -37.84 15.30
CA SER A 29 18.19 -37.14 14.03
C SER A 29 17.76 -35.69 14.27
N ALA A 30 18.69 -34.77 14.03
CA ALA A 30 18.36 -33.37 13.86
C ALA A 30 17.30 -33.35 12.75
N SER A 31 16.04 -33.36 13.17
CA SER A 31 14.93 -33.03 12.31
C SER A 31 15.27 -31.63 11.88
N SER A 32 15.75 -31.53 10.64
CA SER A 32 15.91 -30.29 9.94
C SER A 32 14.55 -29.61 10.02
N GLN A 33 14.36 -28.78 11.05
CA GLN A 33 13.41 -27.69 10.99
C GLN A 33 14.01 -26.75 9.95
N ALA A 34 13.90 -27.17 8.68
CA ALA A 34 13.57 -26.24 7.64
C ALA A 34 12.38 -25.48 8.23
N ALA A 35 12.66 -24.28 8.73
CA ALA A 35 11.68 -23.24 8.89
C ALA A 35 11.12 -23.01 7.49
N GLY A 36 10.22 -23.91 7.08
CA GLY A 36 9.34 -23.68 5.97
C GLY A 36 8.66 -22.40 6.36
N HIS A 37 9.03 -21.31 5.68
CA HIS A 37 8.18 -20.15 5.59
C HIS A 37 6.79 -20.71 5.34
N LYS A 38 5.91 -20.63 6.36
CA LYS A 38 4.50 -20.93 6.16
C LYS A 38 4.09 -19.96 5.07
N LYS A 39 3.92 -20.49 3.86
CA LYS A 39 3.40 -19.76 2.71
C LYS A 39 2.12 -19.08 3.21
N GLN A 40 2.14 -17.74 3.29
CA GLN A 40 1.00 -16.96 3.78
C GLN A 40 -0.26 -17.52 3.11
N ALA A 41 -1.20 -18.03 3.89
CA ALA A 41 -2.47 -18.51 3.34
C ALA A 41 -3.16 -17.26 2.77
N GLY A 42 -3.15 -17.11 1.44
CA GLY A 42 -3.76 -15.91 0.85
C GLY A 42 -5.28 -15.88 1.04
N GLN A 43 -5.89 -14.75 0.68
CA GLN A 43 -7.26 -14.38 1.04
C GLN A 43 -8.30 -15.52 0.81
N PRO A 44 -9.34 -15.61 1.66
CA PRO A 44 -10.47 -16.50 1.42
C PRO A 44 -11.15 -16.18 0.07
N PRO A 45 -11.94 -17.11 -0.51
CA PRO A 45 -12.69 -16.86 -1.73
C PRO A 45 -13.54 -15.58 -1.63
N MET A 46 -13.65 -14.86 -2.75
CA MET A 46 -14.34 -13.58 -2.79
C MET A 46 -15.80 -13.70 -2.35
N ARG A 47 -16.21 -12.83 -1.43
CA ARG A 47 -17.59 -12.71 -0.92
C ARG A 47 -18.21 -11.39 -1.38
N PHE A 48 -19.47 -11.47 -1.80
CA PHE A 48 -20.29 -10.31 -2.14
C PHE A 48 -21.30 -10.03 -1.04
N ILE A 49 -21.29 -8.81 -0.50
CA ILE A 49 -22.24 -8.36 0.51
C ILE A 49 -22.83 -7.03 0.03
N LEU A 50 -24.16 -6.91 0.06
CA LEU A 50 -24.84 -5.63 -0.14
C LEU A 50 -24.75 -4.85 1.17
N VAL A 51 -24.25 -3.62 1.11
CA VAL A 51 -23.99 -2.80 2.29
C VAL A 51 -24.63 -1.43 2.11
N ARG A 52 -25.11 -0.87 3.21
CA ARG A 52 -25.67 0.47 3.34
C ARG A 52 -24.84 1.26 4.34
N SER A 53 -24.55 2.51 4.02
CA SER A 53 -23.76 3.41 4.89
C SER A 53 -24.38 3.57 6.27
N LEU A 54 -23.53 3.69 7.30
CA LEU A 54 -23.94 4.04 8.67
C LEU A 54 -24.12 5.54 8.89
N LEU A 55 -23.56 6.38 8.01
CA LEU A 55 -23.35 7.82 8.24
C LEU A 55 -24.48 8.71 7.68
N CYS A 56 -25.58 8.13 7.26
CA CYS A 56 -26.66 8.81 6.54
C CYS A 56 -27.99 8.70 7.31
N MET A 57 -28.75 9.80 7.32
CA MET A 57 -30.07 9.85 7.94
C MET A 57 -31.19 9.49 6.94
N GLU A 58 -31.09 9.94 5.69
CA GLU A 58 -32.00 9.63 4.58
C GLU A 58 -31.22 9.31 3.29
N ASP A 59 -31.82 8.54 2.37
CA ASP A 59 -31.23 8.14 1.06
C ASP A 59 -29.79 7.62 1.10
N CYS A 60 -29.55 6.73 2.06
CA CYS A 60 -28.26 6.14 2.32
C CYS A 60 -27.60 5.49 1.10
N PRO A 61 -26.35 5.88 0.75
CA PRO A 61 -25.57 5.18 -0.26
C PRO A 61 -25.46 3.69 0.05
N GLU A 62 -25.67 2.88 -0.98
CA GLU A 62 -25.46 1.43 -0.94
C GLU A 62 -24.41 1.01 -1.95
N TRP A 63 -23.61 0.02 -1.59
CA TRP A 63 -22.59 -0.57 -2.46
C TRP A 63 -22.56 -2.08 -2.32
N ILE A 64 -21.86 -2.72 -3.26
CA ILE A 64 -21.56 -4.14 -3.22
C ILE A 64 -20.11 -4.29 -2.77
N SER A 65 -19.89 -4.75 -1.54
CA SER A 65 -18.57 -5.14 -1.05
C SER A 65 -18.16 -6.46 -1.70
N ALA A 66 -17.11 -6.43 -2.53
CA ALA A 66 -16.57 -7.56 -3.28
C ALA A 66 -15.10 -7.77 -2.88
N GLU A 67 -14.86 -8.62 -1.88
CA GLU A 67 -13.53 -8.79 -1.30
C GLU A 67 -13.15 -10.25 -1.10
N GLY A 68 -11.87 -10.54 -1.29
CA GLY A 68 -11.27 -11.87 -1.25
C GLY A 68 -10.65 -12.30 -2.59
N ARG A 69 -10.21 -13.55 -2.68
CA ARG A 69 -9.57 -14.13 -3.86
C ARG A 69 -10.59 -14.44 -4.96
N ILE A 70 -10.27 -14.08 -6.20
CA ILE A 70 -11.06 -14.38 -7.38
C ILE A 70 -10.87 -15.86 -7.77
N THR A 71 -11.95 -16.62 -7.72
CA THR A 71 -12.01 -18.05 -8.09
C THR A 71 -12.96 -18.27 -9.27
N SER A 72 -12.90 -19.46 -9.87
CA SER A 72 -13.84 -19.92 -10.89
C SER A 72 -15.33 -19.79 -10.50
N ASP A 73 -15.68 -19.86 -9.21
CA ASP A 73 -17.05 -19.70 -8.72
C ASP A 73 -17.47 -18.23 -8.54
N THR A 74 -16.51 -17.31 -8.46
CA THR A 74 -16.75 -15.89 -8.17
C THR A 74 -17.73 -15.23 -9.17
N PRO A 75 -17.64 -15.46 -10.50
CA PRO A 75 -18.62 -14.92 -11.45
C PRO A 75 -20.05 -15.40 -11.20
N ALA A 76 -20.25 -16.63 -10.70
CA ALA A 76 -21.58 -17.13 -10.38
C ALA A 76 -22.16 -16.43 -9.14
N GLN A 77 -21.33 -16.13 -8.15
CA GLN A 77 -21.73 -15.35 -6.99
C GLN A 77 -22.06 -13.89 -7.37
N LEU A 78 -21.26 -13.26 -8.23
CA LEU A 78 -21.57 -11.94 -8.79
C LEU A 78 -22.93 -11.94 -9.52
N ARG A 79 -23.23 -12.95 -10.34
CA ARG A 79 -24.55 -13.04 -10.99
C ARG A 79 -25.70 -13.11 -9.99
N LYS A 80 -25.52 -13.77 -8.84
CA LYS A 80 -26.55 -13.83 -7.79
C LYS A 80 -26.80 -12.45 -7.18
N ILE A 81 -25.75 -11.69 -6.86
CA ILE A 81 -25.94 -10.35 -6.30
C ILE A 81 -26.54 -9.38 -7.33
N LEU A 82 -26.12 -9.45 -8.60
CA LEU A 82 -26.70 -8.65 -9.69
C LEU A 82 -28.19 -8.91 -9.88
N LYS A 83 -28.64 -10.17 -9.72
CA LYS A 83 -30.08 -10.49 -9.72
C LYS A 83 -30.80 -9.92 -8.50
N LYS A 84 -30.17 -9.93 -7.32
CA LYS A 84 -30.76 -9.41 -6.07
C LYS A 84 -30.97 -7.90 -6.12
N ILE A 85 -30.04 -7.15 -6.72
CA ILE A 85 -30.14 -5.68 -6.81
C ILE A 85 -31.03 -5.19 -7.97
N GLY A 86 -31.34 -6.05 -8.96
CA GLY A 86 -32.13 -5.68 -10.12
C GLY A 86 -31.45 -4.59 -10.96
N ASP A 87 -32.18 -3.53 -11.30
CA ASP A 87 -31.69 -2.44 -12.15
C ASP A 87 -30.89 -1.35 -11.40
N ARG A 88 -30.80 -1.48 -10.07
CA ARG A 88 -30.11 -0.51 -9.20
C ARG A 88 -28.63 -0.40 -9.60
N LYS A 89 -28.14 0.83 -9.75
CA LYS A 89 -26.76 1.13 -10.14
C LYS A 89 -25.85 1.29 -8.93
N LEU A 90 -25.63 0.19 -8.22
CA LEU A 90 -24.79 0.20 -7.02
C LEU A 90 -23.31 0.05 -7.38
N PRO A 91 -22.41 0.90 -6.86
CA PRO A 91 -20.97 0.74 -7.04
C PRO A 91 -20.47 -0.57 -6.43
N ILE A 92 -19.46 -1.18 -7.06
CA ILE A 92 -18.77 -2.37 -6.55
C ILE A 92 -17.44 -1.94 -5.94
N VAL A 93 -17.27 -2.19 -4.66
CA VAL A 93 -16.07 -1.86 -3.90
C VAL A 93 -15.18 -3.11 -3.80
N LEU A 94 -13.96 -3.02 -4.33
CA LEU A 94 -13.04 -4.13 -4.55
C LEU A 94 -11.85 -4.08 -3.58
N LEU A 95 -11.67 -5.17 -2.82
CA LEU A 95 -10.44 -5.47 -2.07
C LEU A 95 -10.01 -6.91 -2.35
N SER A 96 -8.95 -7.08 -3.14
CA SER A 96 -8.59 -8.41 -3.62
C SER A 96 -7.11 -8.52 -3.99
N GLU A 97 -6.50 -9.64 -3.60
CA GLU A 97 -5.16 -10.04 -4.06
C GLU A 97 -5.15 -10.57 -5.51
N GLY A 98 -6.32 -10.66 -6.14
CA GLY A 98 -6.51 -11.22 -7.48
C GLY A 98 -6.89 -12.69 -7.44
N GLY A 99 -6.47 -13.45 -8.45
CA GLY A 99 -6.83 -14.86 -8.61
C GLY A 99 -6.95 -15.27 -10.07
N GLU A 100 -8.00 -16.03 -10.41
CA GLU A 100 -8.19 -16.56 -11.76
C GLU A 100 -8.54 -15.47 -12.78
N VAL A 101 -7.70 -15.35 -13.83
CA VAL A 101 -7.81 -14.31 -14.86
C VAL A 101 -9.09 -14.44 -15.69
N ASP A 102 -9.50 -15.66 -16.07
CA ASP A 102 -10.71 -15.87 -16.87
C ASP A 102 -11.98 -15.51 -16.08
N ALA A 103 -11.98 -15.79 -14.78
CA ALA A 103 -13.05 -15.36 -13.87
C ALA A 103 -13.09 -13.83 -13.77
N ALA A 104 -11.93 -13.18 -13.66
CA ALA A 104 -11.84 -11.72 -13.64
C ALA A 104 -12.40 -11.08 -14.92
N TYR A 105 -12.07 -11.62 -16.10
CA TYR A 105 -12.64 -11.15 -17.38
C TYR A 105 -14.17 -11.32 -17.43
N ALA A 106 -14.67 -12.46 -16.95
CA ALA A 106 -16.11 -12.72 -16.89
C ALA A 106 -16.82 -11.72 -15.97
N MET A 107 -16.24 -11.44 -14.81
CA MET A 107 -16.77 -10.45 -13.87
C MET A 107 -16.78 -9.06 -14.48
N GLY A 108 -15.65 -8.57 -15.01
CA GLY A 108 -15.59 -7.21 -15.55
C GLY A 108 -16.56 -6.99 -16.72
N ARG A 109 -16.78 -8.00 -17.58
CA ARG A 109 -17.85 -7.95 -18.60
C ARG A 109 -19.26 -7.88 -18.01
N MET A 110 -19.54 -8.62 -16.94
CA MET A 110 -20.84 -8.54 -16.25
C MET A 110 -21.08 -7.15 -15.64
N ILE A 111 -20.05 -6.59 -15.00
CA ILE A 111 -20.06 -5.24 -14.41
C ILE A 111 -20.31 -4.19 -15.50
N ARG A 112 -19.54 -4.25 -16.59
CA ARG A 112 -19.67 -3.34 -17.74
C ARG A 112 -21.08 -3.40 -18.33
N LYS A 113 -21.58 -4.61 -18.58
CA LYS A 113 -22.92 -4.84 -19.14
C LYS A 113 -24.03 -4.33 -18.21
N ALA A 114 -23.84 -4.46 -16.90
CA ALA A 114 -24.78 -3.94 -15.90
C ALA A 114 -24.69 -2.41 -15.75
N GLY A 115 -23.68 -1.76 -16.33
CA GLY A 115 -23.45 -0.32 -16.24
C GLY A 115 -23.06 0.14 -14.84
N LEU A 116 -22.41 -0.72 -14.06
CA LEU A 116 -22.05 -0.44 -12.67
C LEU A 116 -20.68 0.24 -12.58
N GLU A 117 -20.52 1.03 -11.53
CA GLU A 117 -19.25 1.63 -11.14
C GLU A 117 -18.39 0.62 -10.37
N THR A 118 -17.08 0.80 -10.41
CA THR A 118 -16.11 0.07 -9.60
C THR A 118 -15.26 1.04 -8.81
N ALA A 119 -14.94 0.68 -7.58
CA ALA A 119 -14.03 1.42 -6.72
C ALA A 119 -13.04 0.49 -6.02
N VAL A 120 -11.83 0.96 -5.74
CA VAL A 120 -10.90 0.23 -4.86
C VAL A 120 -11.09 0.70 -3.43
N GLY A 121 -11.37 -0.22 -2.51
CA GLY A 121 -11.69 0.08 -1.13
C GLY A 121 -12.03 -1.20 -0.37
N GLY A 122 -12.02 -1.14 0.96
CA GLY A 122 -12.53 -2.21 1.81
C GLY A 122 -13.79 -1.79 2.55
N THR A 123 -14.48 -2.75 3.15
CA THR A 123 -15.71 -2.55 3.92
C THR A 123 -15.52 -3.03 5.35
N ARG A 124 -15.96 -2.20 6.31
CA ARG A 124 -16.15 -2.59 7.70
C ARG A 124 -17.63 -2.64 8.01
N LEU A 125 -18.13 -3.83 8.32
CA LEU A 125 -19.51 -3.99 8.77
C LEU A 125 -19.66 -3.50 10.21
N LYS A 126 -20.87 -3.02 10.53
CA LYS A 126 -21.26 -2.66 11.88
C LYS A 126 -21.08 -3.86 12.81
N ASP A 127 -20.65 -3.60 14.04
CA ASP A 127 -20.49 -4.59 15.11
C ASP A 127 -19.41 -5.67 14.85
N CYS A 128 -18.62 -5.53 13.79
CA CYS A 128 -17.49 -6.41 13.52
C CYS A 128 -16.18 -5.92 14.16
N PRO A 129 -15.35 -6.84 14.70
CA PRO A 129 -14.07 -6.50 15.30
C PRO A 129 -13.04 -6.07 14.24
N ALA A 130 -11.97 -5.40 14.67
CA ALA A 130 -10.94 -4.88 13.76
C ALA A 130 -10.21 -5.99 12.97
N GLU A 131 -10.11 -7.18 13.54
CA GLU A 131 -9.44 -8.35 12.99
C GLU A 131 -10.30 -9.10 11.95
N ASP A 132 -11.62 -8.92 11.99
CA ASP A 132 -12.58 -9.51 11.06
C ASP A 132 -13.64 -8.49 10.66
N MET A 133 -13.26 -7.55 9.80
CA MET A 133 -14.09 -6.41 9.40
C MET A 133 -15.37 -6.80 8.63
N ARG A 134 -15.49 -8.07 8.23
CA ARG A 134 -16.66 -8.63 7.51
C ARG A 134 -17.16 -9.91 8.18
N CYS A 135 -17.11 -9.93 9.50
CA CYS A 135 -17.57 -11.01 10.35
C CYS A 135 -19.02 -11.43 10.03
N ASP A 136 -19.32 -12.73 10.17
CA ASP A 136 -20.65 -13.26 9.85
C ASP A 136 -21.77 -12.64 10.70
N ALA A 137 -21.46 -12.20 11.92
CA ALA A 137 -22.41 -11.53 12.81
C ALA A 137 -22.86 -10.16 12.26
N GLY A 138 -22.00 -9.45 11.52
CA GLY A 138 -22.33 -8.15 10.91
C GLY A 138 -23.11 -8.29 9.60
N VAL A 139 -23.26 -9.51 9.06
CA VAL A 139 -23.98 -9.74 7.81
C VAL A 139 -25.48 -9.82 8.07
N ALA A 140 -26.23 -8.89 7.49
CA ALA A 140 -27.69 -8.89 7.58
C ALA A 140 -28.27 -10.16 6.92
N LYS A 141 -29.22 -10.80 7.62
CA LYS A 141 -29.95 -11.98 7.11
C LYS A 141 -30.84 -11.60 5.93
N ASP A 142 -31.47 -10.43 6.01
CA ASP A 142 -32.35 -9.86 4.99
C ASP A 142 -31.90 -8.43 4.65
N GLY A 143 -32.01 -8.06 3.37
CA GLY A 143 -31.65 -6.71 2.91
C GLY A 143 -30.13 -6.46 2.80
N ALA A 144 -29.73 -5.23 3.12
CA ALA A 144 -28.36 -4.73 3.11
C ALA A 144 -27.78 -4.73 4.54
N SER A 145 -26.51 -5.12 4.66
CA SER A 145 -25.76 -5.01 5.93
C SER A 145 -25.42 -3.54 6.20
N LEU A 146 -25.28 -3.15 7.46
CA LEU A 146 -24.81 -1.80 7.79
C LEU A 146 -23.29 -1.80 7.86
N GLY A 147 -22.65 -0.75 7.38
CA GLY A 147 -21.20 -0.60 7.48
C GLY A 147 -20.69 0.69 6.87
N ASP A 148 -19.37 0.81 6.83
CA ASP A 148 -18.65 1.92 6.19
C ASP A 148 -17.54 1.37 5.29
N THR A 149 -17.13 2.17 4.31
CA THR A 149 -15.98 1.85 3.47
C THR A 149 -14.72 2.55 3.96
N TYR A 150 -13.57 1.97 3.66
CA TYR A 150 -12.27 2.61 3.85
C TYR A 150 -11.42 2.48 2.59
N SER A 151 -10.64 3.53 2.32
CA SER A 151 -9.66 3.54 1.22
C SER A 151 -8.27 3.13 1.69
N TYR A 152 -7.96 3.40 2.96
CA TYR A 152 -6.61 3.30 3.50
C TYR A 152 -6.11 1.85 3.52
N GLY A 153 -5.01 1.57 2.80
CA GLY A 153 -4.43 0.23 2.73
C GLY A 153 -5.29 -0.77 1.95
N ALA A 154 -6.39 -0.33 1.33
CA ALA A 154 -7.15 -1.17 0.42
C ALA A 154 -6.34 -1.44 -0.85
N TYR A 155 -6.58 -2.59 -1.48
CA TYR A 155 -5.79 -3.00 -2.63
C TYR A 155 -6.60 -3.83 -3.63
N CYS A 156 -6.22 -3.70 -4.90
CA CYS A 156 -6.74 -4.47 -6.01
C CYS A 156 -5.54 -4.94 -6.84
N PHE A 157 -5.10 -6.17 -6.59
CA PHE A 157 -3.86 -6.73 -7.12
C PHE A 157 -4.10 -7.84 -8.16
N SER A 158 -3.08 -8.06 -8.99
CA SER A 158 -2.98 -9.17 -9.95
C SER A 158 -4.16 -9.21 -10.95
N ALA A 159 -5.11 -10.13 -10.79
CA ALA A 159 -6.29 -10.21 -11.66
C ALA A 159 -7.41 -9.22 -11.26
N CYS A 160 -7.37 -8.63 -10.06
CA CYS A 160 -8.40 -7.68 -9.62
C CYS A 160 -8.50 -6.43 -10.51
N PRO A 161 -7.40 -5.78 -10.96
CA PRO A 161 -7.47 -4.65 -11.90
C PRO A 161 -8.26 -4.94 -13.17
N LEU A 162 -8.33 -6.22 -13.60
CA LEU A 162 -9.14 -6.63 -14.75
C LEU A 162 -10.64 -6.56 -14.43
N VAL A 163 -11.05 -6.92 -13.21
CA VAL A 163 -12.43 -6.72 -12.73
C VAL A 163 -12.75 -5.24 -12.63
N PHE A 164 -11.84 -4.48 -11.99
CA PHE A 164 -11.96 -3.03 -11.82
C PHE A 164 -12.15 -2.31 -13.16
N ALA A 165 -11.43 -2.70 -14.21
CA ALA A 165 -11.56 -2.16 -15.56
C ALA A 165 -12.97 -2.29 -16.16
N GLY A 166 -13.80 -3.22 -15.64
CA GLY A 166 -15.18 -3.42 -16.03
C GLY A 166 -16.12 -2.26 -15.71
N GLY A 167 -15.78 -1.40 -14.74
CA GLY A 167 -16.63 -0.28 -14.31
C GLY A 167 -16.85 0.77 -15.41
N THR A 168 -18.05 1.35 -15.46
CA THR A 168 -18.33 2.55 -16.28
C THR A 168 -17.67 3.81 -15.71
N VAL A 169 -17.57 3.84 -14.39
CA VAL A 169 -16.69 4.71 -13.61
C VAL A 169 -15.76 3.80 -12.81
N ARG A 170 -14.48 4.16 -12.74
CA ARG A 170 -13.41 3.38 -12.11
C ARG A 170 -12.66 4.28 -11.14
N ALA A 171 -13.16 4.32 -9.91
CA ALA A 171 -12.70 5.22 -8.87
C ALA A 171 -11.59 4.57 -8.02
N ALA A 172 -10.39 5.12 -8.08
CA ALA A 172 -9.29 4.69 -7.23
C ALA A 172 -8.96 5.82 -6.25
N PRO A 173 -9.26 5.69 -4.94
CA PRO A 173 -8.85 6.70 -3.99
C PRO A 173 -7.31 6.74 -3.93
N GLN A 174 -6.74 7.92 -3.67
CA GLN A 174 -5.28 8.11 -3.59
C GLN A 174 -4.56 7.28 -2.50
N TRP A 175 -5.31 6.54 -1.69
CA TRP A 175 -4.87 5.75 -0.54
C TRP A 175 -4.99 4.25 -0.75
N ALA A 176 -5.54 3.82 -1.89
CA ALA A 176 -5.69 2.43 -2.25
C ALA A 176 -4.74 2.06 -3.41
N PHE A 177 -4.30 0.81 -3.41
CA PHE A 177 -3.28 0.35 -4.33
C PHE A 177 -3.88 -0.48 -5.47
N ILE A 178 -3.62 -0.07 -6.71
CA ILE A 178 -3.82 -0.91 -7.88
C ILE A 178 -2.48 -1.52 -8.23
N GLY A 179 -2.39 -2.83 -8.32
CA GLY A 179 -1.11 -3.53 -8.49
C GLY A 179 -1.17 -4.63 -9.51
N VAL A 180 -0.11 -4.73 -10.31
CA VAL A 180 -0.02 -5.68 -11.41
C VAL A 180 1.31 -6.45 -11.37
N HIS A 181 1.30 -7.66 -11.94
CA HIS A 181 2.48 -8.48 -12.17
C HIS A 181 2.23 -9.41 -13.36
N GLN A 182 3.25 -10.20 -13.73
CA GLN A 182 3.15 -11.10 -14.88
C GLN A 182 2.16 -12.25 -14.63
N ILE A 183 1.33 -12.54 -15.61
CA ILE A 183 0.36 -13.63 -15.50
C ILE A 183 1.10 -14.97 -15.48
N THR A 184 0.81 -15.79 -14.48
CA THR A 184 1.37 -17.15 -14.37
C THR A 184 0.35 -18.17 -14.89
N THR A 185 0.73 -18.93 -15.91
CA THR A 185 -0.04 -20.07 -16.42
C THR A 185 0.36 -21.33 -15.67
N ILE A 186 -0.58 -22.00 -15.02
CA ILE A 186 -0.35 -23.29 -14.34
C ILE A 186 -0.84 -24.43 -15.24
N TYR A 187 0.08 -25.30 -15.66
CA TYR A 187 -0.22 -26.52 -16.42
C TYR A 187 -0.39 -27.68 -15.45
N SER A 188 -1.61 -28.17 -15.31
CA SER A 188 -1.88 -29.44 -14.62
C SER A 188 -1.76 -30.59 -15.61
N LYS A 189 -0.72 -31.41 -15.47
CA LYS A 189 -0.53 -32.59 -16.31
C LYS A 189 -1.39 -33.70 -15.75
N VAL A 190 -2.16 -34.37 -16.59
CA VAL A 190 -2.90 -35.58 -16.23
C VAL A 190 -2.53 -36.70 -17.18
N ARG A 191 -2.32 -37.89 -16.62
CA ARG A 191 -2.15 -39.12 -17.38
C ARG A 191 -3.51 -39.79 -17.48
N VAL A 192 -4.06 -39.84 -18.69
CA VAL A 192 -5.32 -40.52 -19.00
C VAL A 192 -5.01 -41.85 -19.67
N SER A 193 -5.60 -42.93 -19.16
CA SER A 193 -5.48 -44.28 -19.70
C SER A 193 -6.77 -44.64 -20.42
N TYR A 194 -6.65 -45.16 -21.64
CA TYR A 194 -7.79 -45.63 -22.44
C TYR A 194 -7.69 -47.14 -22.68
N ARG A 195 -8.84 -47.82 -22.67
CA ARG A 195 -9.03 -49.13 -23.28
C ARG A 195 -9.64 -48.90 -24.66
N ILE A 196 -8.93 -49.35 -25.70
CA ILE A 196 -9.36 -49.20 -27.09
C ILE A 196 -9.55 -50.59 -27.69
N GLU A 197 -10.73 -50.84 -28.25
CA GLU A 197 -11.04 -52.10 -28.95
C GLU A 197 -11.01 -51.87 -30.45
N TYR A 198 -10.49 -52.86 -31.20
CA TYR A 198 -10.31 -52.76 -32.64
C TYR A 198 -10.93 -53.95 -33.36
N LYS A 199 -11.49 -53.72 -34.54
CA LYS A 199 -11.90 -54.75 -35.50
C LYS A 199 -11.01 -54.66 -36.72
N ILE A 200 -10.61 -55.78 -37.29
CA ILE A 200 -10.01 -55.79 -38.62
C ILE A 200 -11.15 -55.84 -39.64
N VAL A 201 -11.22 -54.84 -40.52
CA VAL A 201 -12.17 -54.80 -41.64
C VAL A 201 -11.35 -54.63 -42.93
N ASN A 202 -11.46 -55.59 -43.86
CA ASN A 202 -10.69 -55.63 -45.11
C ASN A 202 -9.17 -55.50 -44.89
N GLY A 203 -8.64 -56.18 -43.87
CA GLY A 203 -7.21 -56.12 -43.51
C GLY A 203 -6.78 -54.85 -42.78
N LYS A 204 -7.67 -53.87 -42.57
CA LYS A 204 -7.36 -52.62 -41.88
C LYS A 204 -7.88 -52.62 -40.43
N LYS A 205 -7.04 -52.19 -39.49
CA LYS A 205 -7.40 -52.01 -38.09
C LYS A 205 -8.33 -50.80 -37.94
N THR A 206 -9.56 -51.05 -37.50
CA THR A 206 -10.61 -50.06 -37.28
C THR A 206 -10.93 -49.97 -35.79
N GLU A 207 -10.87 -48.77 -35.21
CA GLU A 207 -11.23 -48.52 -33.80
C GLU A 207 -12.75 -48.70 -33.63
N ILE A 208 -13.18 -49.64 -32.79
CA ILE A 208 -14.60 -49.92 -32.48
C ILE A 208 -15.04 -49.11 -31.27
N SER A 209 -14.19 -49.02 -30.24
CA SER A 209 -14.53 -48.36 -28.99
C SER A 209 -13.28 -47.77 -28.34
N ARG A 210 -13.44 -46.63 -27.67
CA ARG A 210 -12.43 -46.01 -26.81
C ARG A 210 -13.10 -45.62 -25.50
N LYS A 211 -12.68 -46.26 -24.41
CA LYS A 211 -13.17 -46.00 -23.06
C LYS A 211 -12.05 -45.49 -22.17
N GLU A 212 -12.24 -44.35 -21.52
CA GLU A 212 -11.33 -43.89 -20.46
C GLU A 212 -11.43 -44.86 -19.28
N VAL A 213 -10.30 -45.45 -18.88
CA VAL A 213 -10.21 -46.44 -17.79
C VAL A 213 -9.41 -45.94 -16.59
N GLY A 214 -8.87 -44.72 -16.66
CA GLY A 214 -8.24 -44.09 -15.51
C GLY A 214 -7.69 -42.70 -15.81
N ARG A 215 -7.72 -41.83 -14.80
CA ARG A 215 -7.16 -40.48 -14.84
C ARG A 215 -6.33 -40.26 -13.58
N LYS A 216 -5.03 -40.01 -13.74
CA LYS A 216 -4.11 -39.72 -12.63
C LYS A 216 -3.44 -38.37 -12.84
N SER A 217 -3.28 -37.58 -11.78
CA SER A 217 -2.46 -36.37 -11.84
C SER A 217 -1.00 -36.74 -12.10
N ALA A 218 -0.35 -36.03 -13.01
CA ALA A 218 1.04 -36.23 -13.44
C ALA A 218 1.92 -35.01 -13.09
N GLY A 219 1.50 -34.25 -12.07
CA GLY A 219 2.20 -33.06 -11.57
C GLY A 219 1.74 -31.75 -12.20
N GLN A 220 2.28 -30.65 -11.68
CA GLN A 220 2.03 -29.29 -12.17
C GLN A 220 3.33 -28.64 -12.62
N SER A 221 3.26 -27.79 -13.63
CA SER A 221 4.35 -26.89 -14.02
C SER A 221 3.78 -25.50 -14.28
N SER A 222 4.52 -24.44 -13.98
CA SER A 222 4.10 -23.07 -14.24
C SER A 222 4.96 -22.39 -15.31
N SER A 223 4.38 -21.46 -16.05
CA SER A 223 5.10 -20.57 -16.97
C SER A 223 4.60 -19.15 -16.79
N THR A 224 5.52 -18.19 -16.80
CA THR A 224 5.18 -16.76 -16.81
C THR A 224 5.23 -16.17 -18.23
N LYS A 225 5.68 -16.97 -19.21
CA LYS A 225 5.62 -16.58 -20.62
C LYS A 225 4.17 -16.61 -21.08
N LEU A 226 3.65 -15.45 -21.45
CA LEU A 226 2.32 -15.32 -21.99
C LEU A 226 2.29 -15.88 -23.41
N GLY A 227 1.54 -16.97 -23.62
CA GLY A 227 1.33 -17.53 -24.96
C GLY A 227 0.54 -16.56 -25.86
N LYS A 228 0.70 -16.67 -27.19
CA LYS A 228 0.04 -15.80 -28.18
C LYS A 228 -1.47 -15.62 -27.93
N LYS A 229 -2.18 -16.71 -27.63
CA LYS A 229 -3.62 -16.69 -27.34
C LYS A 229 -3.96 -15.91 -26.07
N ALA A 230 -3.20 -16.09 -24.99
CA ALA A 230 -3.41 -15.41 -23.73
C ALA A 230 -3.09 -13.91 -23.83
N ALA A 231 -2.01 -13.57 -24.55
CA ALA A 231 -1.67 -12.18 -24.85
C ALA A 231 -2.78 -11.50 -25.67
N ALA A 232 -3.24 -12.16 -26.75
CA ALA A 232 -4.34 -11.63 -27.57
C ALA A 232 -5.64 -11.46 -26.77
N ALA A 233 -5.98 -12.41 -25.90
CA ALA A 233 -7.15 -12.31 -25.04
C ALA A 233 -7.05 -11.14 -24.04
N LEU A 234 -5.88 -10.96 -23.40
CA LEU A 234 -5.62 -9.83 -22.51
C LEU A 234 -5.73 -8.49 -23.26
N THR A 235 -5.05 -8.37 -24.40
CA THR A 235 -5.10 -7.15 -25.22
C THR A 235 -6.53 -6.84 -25.69
N ALA A 236 -7.27 -7.85 -26.15
CA ALA A 236 -8.66 -7.68 -26.57
C ALA A 236 -9.54 -7.22 -25.40
N TYR A 237 -9.36 -7.81 -24.22
CA TYR A 237 -10.10 -7.45 -23.02
C TYR A 237 -9.80 -6.01 -22.56
N LEU A 238 -8.53 -5.62 -22.48
CA LEU A 238 -8.15 -4.26 -22.11
C LEU A 238 -8.73 -3.24 -23.10
N LYS A 239 -8.65 -3.54 -24.40
CA LYS A 239 -9.27 -2.72 -25.45
C LYS A 239 -10.80 -2.62 -25.28
N GLU A 240 -11.48 -3.74 -25.01
CA GLU A 240 -12.91 -3.79 -24.72
C GLU A 240 -13.29 -2.86 -23.55
N MET A 241 -12.42 -2.79 -22.53
CA MET A 241 -12.61 -1.97 -21.34
C MET A 241 -12.10 -0.52 -21.48
N GLY A 242 -11.55 -0.13 -22.63
CA GLY A 242 -10.97 1.20 -22.83
C GLY A 242 -9.71 1.45 -22.00
N VAL A 243 -8.93 0.39 -21.73
CA VAL A 243 -7.63 0.45 -21.05
C VAL A 243 -6.52 0.33 -22.09
N ASN A 244 -5.52 1.20 -22.02
CA ASN A 244 -4.37 1.22 -22.90
C ASN A 244 -3.51 -0.06 -22.73
N ALA A 245 -2.98 -0.56 -23.84
CA ALA A 245 -2.10 -1.71 -23.89
C ALA A 245 -0.77 -1.51 -23.12
N ASP A 246 -0.37 -0.27 -22.83
CA ASP A 246 0.78 0.05 -21.95
C ASP A 246 0.74 -0.72 -20.63
N LEU A 247 -0.46 -0.98 -20.09
CA LEU A 247 -0.65 -1.74 -18.86
C LEU A 247 -0.05 -3.15 -18.95
N ILE A 248 -0.06 -3.77 -20.13
CA ILE A 248 0.56 -5.08 -20.35
C ILE A 248 2.07 -5.00 -20.10
N GLY A 249 2.72 -3.91 -20.54
CA GLY A 249 4.13 -3.68 -20.25
C GLY A 249 4.42 -3.60 -18.76
N VAL A 250 3.59 -2.87 -18.01
CA VAL A 250 3.70 -2.75 -16.54
C VAL A 250 3.43 -4.09 -15.83
N MET A 251 2.45 -4.86 -16.32
CA MET A 251 2.19 -6.22 -15.83
C MET A 251 3.43 -7.11 -16.04
N MET A 252 4.01 -7.11 -17.24
CA MET A 252 5.11 -8.01 -17.58
C MET A 252 6.46 -7.61 -16.96
N SER A 253 6.59 -6.39 -16.44
CA SER A 253 7.83 -5.93 -15.80
C SER A 253 7.98 -6.39 -14.33
N ALA A 254 6.94 -6.94 -13.72
CA ALA A 254 6.99 -7.56 -12.38
C ALA A 254 6.85 -9.08 -12.46
N THR A 255 7.74 -9.80 -11.74
CA THR A 255 7.62 -11.24 -11.52
C THR A 255 6.44 -11.56 -10.58
N PRO A 256 5.88 -12.79 -10.51
CA PRO A 256 4.61 -13.04 -9.81
C PRO A 256 4.78 -13.04 -8.28
N ASP A 257 6.02 -13.13 -7.81
CA ASP A 257 6.45 -12.94 -6.42
C ASP A 257 6.57 -11.46 -6.05
N LYS A 258 6.38 -10.54 -7.02
CA LYS A 258 6.41 -9.09 -6.83
C LYS A 258 5.11 -8.47 -7.34
N ILE A 259 4.80 -7.27 -6.86
CA ILE A 259 3.69 -6.46 -7.34
C ILE A 259 4.28 -5.10 -7.73
N ASN A 260 4.04 -4.68 -8.98
CA ASN A 260 4.22 -3.29 -9.37
C ASN A 260 2.92 -2.55 -9.08
N VAL A 261 2.97 -1.64 -8.10
CA VAL A 261 1.88 -0.69 -7.87
C VAL A 261 1.83 0.28 -9.05
N VAL A 262 0.65 0.45 -9.63
CA VAL A 262 0.38 1.41 -10.69
C VAL A 262 0.08 2.76 -10.02
N PRO A 263 0.89 3.79 -10.25
CA PRO A 263 0.60 5.13 -9.72
C PRO A 263 -0.75 5.65 -10.21
N PRO A 264 -1.51 6.43 -9.41
CA PRO A 264 -2.82 6.96 -9.82
C PRO A 264 -2.82 7.72 -11.15
N GLU A 265 -1.79 8.51 -11.41
CA GLU A 265 -1.59 9.26 -12.66
C GLU A 265 -1.42 8.34 -13.87
N ASP A 266 -0.68 7.24 -13.70
CA ASP A 266 -0.49 6.23 -14.72
C ASP A 266 -1.76 5.40 -14.93
N ALA A 267 -2.48 5.11 -13.85
CA ALA A 267 -3.78 4.46 -13.92
C ALA A 267 -4.79 5.32 -14.69
N LEU A 268 -4.81 6.65 -14.49
CA LEU A 268 -5.64 7.57 -15.26
C LEU A 268 -5.18 7.67 -16.72
N ARG A 269 -3.88 7.85 -16.97
CA ARG A 269 -3.30 7.97 -18.32
C ARG A 269 -3.55 6.73 -19.18
N MET A 270 -3.43 5.54 -18.58
CA MET A 270 -3.74 4.29 -19.27
C MET A 270 -5.24 4.00 -19.34
N GLY A 271 -6.10 4.84 -18.76
CA GLY A 271 -7.52 4.59 -18.65
C GLY A 271 -7.84 3.34 -17.83
N LEU A 272 -6.97 2.92 -16.91
CA LEU A 272 -7.27 1.87 -15.94
C LEU A 272 -8.19 2.41 -14.84
N ALA A 273 -7.88 3.59 -14.31
CA ALA A 273 -8.80 4.40 -13.51
C ALA A 273 -9.41 5.50 -14.40
N THR A 274 -10.60 5.97 -14.04
CA THR A 274 -11.24 7.14 -14.69
C THR A 274 -11.54 8.24 -13.69
N ASP A 275 -11.32 7.98 -12.41
CA ASP A 275 -11.60 8.90 -11.34
C ASP A 275 -10.67 8.66 -10.16
N VAL A 276 -10.36 9.72 -9.44
CA VAL A 276 -9.58 9.68 -8.20
C VAL A 276 -10.38 10.42 -7.15
N LEU A 277 -10.87 9.66 -6.18
CA LEU A 277 -11.73 10.19 -5.12
C LEU A 277 -10.99 11.26 -4.31
N ALA A 278 -11.65 12.39 -4.11
CA ALA A 278 -11.23 13.45 -3.22
C ALA A 278 -11.22 12.98 -1.75
N TYR A 279 -10.64 13.79 -0.85
CA TYR A 279 -10.51 13.42 0.56
C TYR A 279 -11.85 13.18 1.27
N ASN A 280 -12.86 14.01 0.95
CA ASN A 280 -14.22 13.87 1.46
C ASN A 280 -15.04 12.81 0.69
N GLU A 281 -14.41 12.13 -0.28
CA GLU A 281 -15.03 11.08 -1.07
C GLU A 281 -14.55 9.70 -0.65
N TRP A 282 -15.44 8.71 -0.69
CA TRP A 282 -15.12 7.35 -0.26
C TRP A 282 -15.57 6.30 -1.28
N PRO A 283 -14.90 5.13 -1.34
CA PRO A 283 -15.25 4.04 -2.22
C PRO A 283 -16.70 3.63 -2.00
N GLY A 284 -17.50 3.50 -3.05
CA GLY A 284 -18.90 3.13 -2.89
C GLY A 284 -19.86 4.31 -2.71
N MET A 285 -19.38 5.56 -2.71
CA MET A 285 -20.24 6.67 -3.13
C MET A 285 -20.63 6.50 -4.59
N PRO A 286 -21.90 6.80 -4.97
CA PRO A 286 -22.30 6.83 -6.36
C PRO A 286 -21.75 8.10 -7.05
N LEU A 287 -21.60 8.07 -8.37
CA LEU A 287 -21.34 9.28 -9.14
C LEU A 287 -22.55 10.22 -9.06
N CYS A 288 -22.31 11.52 -8.87
CA CYS A 288 -23.37 12.51 -8.91
C CYS A 288 -24.06 12.56 -10.27
N ALA A 289 -25.38 12.69 -10.26
CA ALA A 289 -26.11 13.12 -11.45
C ALA A 289 -25.61 14.52 -11.89
N LEU A 290 -25.70 14.81 -13.19
CA LEU A 290 -25.20 16.08 -13.75
C LEU A 290 -25.88 17.32 -13.13
N ASP A 291 -27.10 17.16 -12.64
CA ASP A 291 -27.95 18.17 -12.01
C ASP A 291 -28.05 18.01 -10.48
N ALA A 292 -27.22 17.15 -9.87
CA ALA A 292 -27.25 16.92 -8.43
C ALA A 292 -26.90 18.21 -7.65
N ALA A 293 -27.67 18.48 -6.59
CA ALA A 293 -27.42 19.59 -5.67
C ALA A 293 -26.01 19.51 -5.06
N ALA A 294 -25.47 20.64 -4.59
CA ALA A 294 -24.13 20.72 -4.03
C ALA A 294 -23.96 19.80 -2.81
N GLU A 295 -25.02 19.61 -2.03
CA GLU A 295 -25.08 18.84 -0.79
C GLU A 295 -25.33 17.34 -1.01
N ALA A 296 -25.51 16.89 -2.25
CA ALA A 296 -25.75 15.47 -2.55
C ALA A 296 -24.56 14.59 -2.12
N VAL A 297 -24.86 13.46 -1.48
CA VAL A 297 -23.88 12.46 -1.01
C VAL A 297 -23.46 11.57 -2.19
N CYS A 298 -22.56 12.10 -3.02
CA CYS A 298 -22.04 11.46 -4.22
C CYS A 298 -20.66 12.04 -4.57
N HIS A 299 -19.88 11.32 -5.37
CA HIS A 299 -18.59 11.80 -5.85
C HIS A 299 -18.73 12.53 -7.20
N ARG A 300 -17.89 13.53 -7.44
CA ARG A 300 -17.93 14.35 -8.66
C ARG A 300 -16.65 14.21 -9.46
N ARG A 301 -16.81 13.90 -10.75
CA ARG A 301 -15.72 13.97 -11.73
C ARG A 301 -15.27 15.43 -11.88
N PRO A 302 -13.95 15.69 -11.95
CA PRO A 302 -13.45 16.91 -12.57
C PRO A 302 -14.00 16.97 -14.01
N ALA A 303 -14.55 18.11 -14.42
CA ALA A 303 -15.00 18.29 -15.80
C ALA A 303 -13.84 17.94 -16.75
N ALA A 304 -14.10 17.07 -17.73
CA ALA A 304 -13.11 16.76 -18.75
C ALA A 304 -12.78 18.05 -19.51
N GLU A 305 -11.57 18.59 -19.34
CA GLU A 305 -11.08 19.63 -20.23
C GLU A 305 -11.06 19.05 -21.65
N PRO A 306 -11.55 19.81 -22.66
CA PRO A 306 -11.51 19.36 -24.04
C PRO A 306 -10.04 19.12 -24.45
N PRO A 307 -9.80 18.17 -25.38
CA PRO A 307 -8.44 17.80 -25.75
C PRO A 307 -7.75 19.02 -26.36
N ALA A 308 -6.70 19.50 -25.69
CA ALA A 308 -5.79 20.46 -26.28
C ALA A 308 -5.17 19.83 -27.53
N GLN A 309 -5.59 20.32 -28.70
CA GLN A 309 -5.02 19.98 -29.98
C GLN A 309 -3.59 20.53 -30.07
N ASP A 310 -2.69 19.65 -30.53
CA ASP A 310 -1.34 19.90 -31.02
C ASP A 310 -0.42 20.78 -30.17
N ALA A 311 0.38 20.11 -29.33
CA ALA A 311 1.75 20.54 -29.07
C ALA A 311 2.68 19.32 -29.06
N ALA A 312 3.43 19.20 -30.15
CA ALA A 312 4.73 18.57 -30.35
C ALA A 312 5.20 17.49 -29.33
N THR A 313 5.63 16.35 -29.88
CA THR A 313 6.66 15.44 -29.34
C THR A 313 7.43 15.98 -28.13
N VAL A 314 7.03 15.56 -26.93
CA VAL A 314 7.87 15.65 -25.73
C VAL A 314 8.25 14.22 -25.32
N THR A 315 9.34 13.74 -25.90
CA THR A 315 10.18 12.73 -25.26
C THR A 315 10.89 13.37 -24.07
N SER A 316 10.28 13.31 -22.89
CA SER A 316 10.94 13.36 -21.58
C SER A 316 9.89 13.12 -20.49
N GLU A 317 10.26 12.35 -19.46
CA GLU A 317 9.55 12.27 -18.17
C GLU A 317 9.15 13.68 -17.70
N PRO A 318 8.03 13.87 -16.95
CA PRO A 318 7.73 15.18 -16.39
C PRO A 318 8.91 15.59 -15.53
N GLU A 319 9.59 16.68 -15.91
CA GLU A 319 10.70 17.23 -15.15
C GLU A 319 10.29 17.32 -13.68
N SER A 320 11.00 16.58 -12.83
CA SER A 320 10.79 16.62 -11.40
C SER A 320 11.07 18.04 -10.91
N ARG A 321 10.02 18.83 -10.67
CA ARG A 321 10.13 20.23 -10.24
C ARG A 321 11.12 20.33 -9.09
N SER A 322 12.10 21.22 -9.21
CA SER A 322 13.10 21.46 -8.16
C SER A 322 12.38 21.82 -6.86
N MET A 323 12.87 21.28 -5.74
CA MET A 323 12.21 21.41 -4.45
C MET A 323 12.05 22.89 -4.07
N ASP A 324 10.81 23.23 -3.74
CA ASP A 324 10.42 24.54 -3.26
C ASP A 324 10.00 24.47 -1.80
N PHE A 325 9.94 25.65 -1.17
CA PHE A 325 9.58 25.80 0.22
C PHE A 325 8.49 26.84 0.35
N LEU A 326 7.38 26.47 0.99
CA LEU A 326 6.32 27.39 1.36
C LEU A 326 6.11 27.35 2.87
N VAL A 327 5.97 28.53 3.47
CA VAL A 327 5.46 28.64 4.83
C VAL A 327 3.94 28.54 4.73
N MET A 328 3.38 27.56 5.41
CA MET A 328 1.97 27.18 5.32
C MET A 328 1.28 27.40 6.67
N TYR A 329 -0.03 27.61 6.61
CA TYR A 329 -0.88 27.54 7.78
C TYR A 329 -2.26 26.96 7.46
N ASP A 330 -2.86 26.37 8.49
CA ASP A 330 -4.27 26.00 8.53
C ASP A 330 -4.92 26.47 9.85
N GLY A 331 -6.22 26.76 9.82
CA GLY A 331 -6.97 27.29 10.96
C GLY A 331 -7.10 28.81 11.01
N ASN A 332 -7.69 29.31 12.10
CA ASN A 332 -7.98 30.74 12.28
C ASN A 332 -6.78 31.54 12.83
N CYS A 333 -5.77 30.84 13.35
CA CYS A 333 -4.53 31.38 13.91
C CYS A 333 -4.68 32.48 14.96
N GLN A 334 -5.86 32.55 15.57
CA GLN A 334 -6.18 33.33 16.76
C GLN A 334 -6.32 32.41 17.98
N ASP A 335 -6.94 31.24 17.79
CA ASP A 335 -7.17 30.24 18.83
C ASP A 335 -6.38 28.95 18.57
N GLU A 336 -6.49 28.41 17.35
CA GLU A 336 -5.77 27.22 16.89
C GLU A 336 -5.20 27.45 15.48
N CYS A 337 -3.94 27.04 15.30
CA CYS A 337 -3.21 27.16 14.04
C CYS A 337 -2.31 25.95 13.88
N THR A 338 -2.28 25.36 12.71
CA THR A 338 -1.22 24.43 12.28
C THR A 338 -0.31 25.25 11.39
N GLN A 339 1.00 25.31 11.67
CA GLN A 339 1.97 26.00 10.81
C GLN A 339 3.14 25.10 10.44
N TRP A 340 3.55 25.13 9.17
CA TRP A 340 4.67 24.31 8.72
C TRP A 340 5.43 24.89 7.53
N ILE A 341 6.62 24.34 7.29
CA ILE A 341 7.40 24.55 6.08
C ILE A 341 7.11 23.34 5.18
N SER A 342 6.32 23.55 4.12
CA SER A 342 6.12 22.55 3.07
C SER A 342 7.38 22.49 2.21
N ALA A 343 8.04 21.34 2.17
CA ALA A 343 9.22 21.08 1.35
C ALA A 343 8.91 19.95 0.35
N GLU A 344 8.56 20.31 -0.89
CA GLU A 344 8.20 19.31 -1.91
C GLU A 344 8.92 19.51 -3.24
N GLY A 345 9.21 18.40 -3.91
CA GLY A 345 9.89 18.38 -5.21
C GLY A 345 11.24 17.65 -5.16
N HIS A 346 12.01 17.74 -6.24
CA HIS A 346 13.32 17.11 -6.40
C HIS A 346 14.41 17.87 -5.63
N ILE A 347 15.27 17.16 -4.90
CA ILE A 347 16.41 17.78 -4.23
C ILE A 347 17.47 18.11 -5.28
N THR A 348 17.77 19.39 -5.48
CA THR A 348 18.81 19.87 -6.41
C THR A 348 19.92 20.58 -5.63
N PRO A 349 21.10 20.83 -6.24
CA PRO A 349 22.19 21.57 -5.59
C PRO A 349 21.80 22.96 -5.06
N GLU A 350 20.75 23.57 -5.60
CA GLU A 350 20.24 24.89 -5.20
C GLU A 350 19.25 24.82 -4.02
N THR A 351 18.67 23.65 -3.75
CA THR A 351 17.66 23.46 -2.69
C THR A 351 18.16 23.91 -1.31
N PRO A 352 19.40 23.64 -0.86
CA PRO A 352 19.90 24.11 0.44
C PRO A 352 19.91 25.64 0.57
N ALA A 353 20.20 26.37 -0.51
CA ALA A 353 20.20 27.82 -0.50
C ALA A 353 18.77 28.38 -0.30
N ARG A 354 17.77 27.74 -0.91
CA ARG A 354 16.35 28.10 -0.73
C ARG A 354 15.87 27.82 0.69
N LEU A 355 16.22 26.66 1.26
CA LEU A 355 15.92 26.34 2.65
C LEU A 355 16.53 27.39 3.58
N LYS A 356 17.82 27.71 3.40
CA LYS A 356 18.51 28.73 4.20
C LYS A 356 17.81 30.09 4.15
N ALA A 357 17.28 30.50 3.00
CA ALA A 357 16.54 31.74 2.85
C ALA A 357 15.24 31.75 3.68
N ILE A 358 14.47 30.65 3.66
CA ILE A 358 13.26 30.49 4.47
C ILE A 358 13.60 30.49 5.97
N LEU A 359 14.63 29.74 6.39
CA LEU A 359 15.04 29.72 7.80
C LEU A 359 15.48 31.10 8.29
N LYS A 360 16.20 31.87 7.45
CA LYS A 360 16.57 33.25 7.77
C LYS A 360 15.34 34.16 7.91
N MET A 361 14.34 33.99 7.03
CA MET A 361 13.09 34.75 7.10
C MET A 361 12.30 34.44 8.38
N LEU A 362 12.28 33.18 8.81
CA LEU A 362 11.54 32.74 10.00
C LEU A 362 12.23 33.14 11.32
N GLY A 363 13.54 33.40 11.31
CA GLY A 363 14.29 33.79 12.51
C GLY A 363 14.26 32.70 13.57
N GLU A 364 13.79 33.04 14.78
CA GLU A 364 13.69 32.08 15.90
C GLU A 364 12.45 31.18 15.84
N ARG A 365 11.53 31.40 14.89
CA ARG A 365 10.32 30.59 14.76
C ARG A 365 10.66 29.17 14.31
N LYS A 366 10.35 28.19 15.15
CA LYS A 366 10.58 26.76 14.87
C LYS A 366 9.32 26.13 14.29
N LEU A 367 9.23 26.07 12.97
CA LEU A 367 8.19 25.35 12.25
C LEU A 367 8.67 23.93 11.86
N PRO A 368 7.80 22.91 11.78
CA PRO A 368 8.15 21.60 11.28
C PRO A 368 8.44 21.71 9.78
N VAL A 369 9.37 20.89 9.30
CA VAL A 369 9.61 20.69 7.87
C VAL A 369 8.85 19.45 7.43
N VAL A 370 7.80 19.65 6.64
CA VAL A 370 6.98 18.57 6.08
C VAL A 370 7.49 18.23 4.68
N LEU A 371 7.98 17.01 4.50
CA LEU A 371 8.68 16.55 3.31
C LEU A 371 7.77 15.72 2.39
N GLN A 372 7.80 16.02 1.09
CA GLN A 372 7.31 15.13 0.04
C GLN A 372 8.24 15.14 -1.17
N SER A 373 9.04 14.09 -1.35
CA SER A 373 10.09 14.07 -2.37
C SER A 373 10.53 12.66 -2.76
N ASN A 374 10.86 12.49 -4.05
CA ASN A 374 11.51 11.29 -4.57
C ASN A 374 13.03 11.25 -4.31
N GLY A 375 13.58 12.28 -3.66
CA GLY A 375 15.02 12.46 -3.47
C GLY A 375 15.64 13.33 -4.56
N GLY A 376 16.91 13.06 -4.86
CA GLY A 376 17.76 13.87 -5.73
C GLY A 376 19.20 13.92 -5.23
N ASP A 377 19.83 15.10 -5.30
CA ASP A 377 21.25 15.26 -4.98
C ASP A 377 21.58 14.93 -3.51
N THR A 378 22.57 14.05 -3.30
CA THR A 378 22.95 13.57 -1.97
C THR A 378 23.64 14.65 -1.13
N ASP A 379 24.49 15.47 -1.74
CA ASP A 379 25.27 16.48 -1.01
C ASP A 379 24.37 17.65 -0.58
N ALA A 380 23.39 18.01 -1.41
CA ALA A 380 22.30 18.91 -1.07
C ALA A 380 21.44 18.36 0.07
N ALA A 381 21.06 17.08 0.03
CA ALA A 381 20.33 16.44 1.12
C ALA A 381 21.10 16.52 2.46
N PHE A 382 22.40 16.23 2.46
CA PHE A 382 23.24 16.37 3.66
C PHE A 382 23.30 17.82 4.17
N ALA A 383 23.47 18.78 3.27
CA ALA A 383 23.50 20.19 3.63
C ALA A 383 22.17 20.64 4.25
N MET A 384 21.05 20.26 3.64
CA MET A 384 19.71 20.53 4.18
C MET A 384 19.53 19.90 5.56
N GLY A 385 19.86 18.62 5.71
CA GLY A 385 19.69 17.93 6.98
C GLY A 385 20.51 18.54 8.11
N ARG A 386 21.76 18.94 7.85
CA ARG A 386 22.57 19.67 8.84
C ARG A 386 21.93 21.01 9.25
N MET A 387 21.31 21.74 8.31
CA MET A 387 20.60 22.98 8.62
C MET A 387 19.37 22.73 9.50
N ILE A 388 18.56 21.72 9.17
CA ILE A 388 17.37 21.33 9.94
C ILE A 388 17.74 20.88 11.35
N ARG A 389 18.77 20.02 11.46
CA ARG A 389 19.29 19.53 12.75
C ARG A 389 19.82 20.68 13.60
N ALA A 390 20.62 21.58 13.03
CA ALA A 390 21.18 22.72 13.74
C ALA A 390 20.10 23.70 14.22
N ALA A 391 19.02 23.87 13.45
CA ALA A 391 17.86 24.67 13.86
C ALA A 391 16.94 23.94 14.87
N GLY A 392 17.17 22.65 15.10
CA GLY A 392 16.37 21.81 16.01
C GLY A 392 14.91 21.71 15.58
N LEU A 393 14.66 21.63 14.28
CA LEU A 393 13.31 21.57 13.73
C LEU A 393 12.77 20.14 13.75
N GLU A 394 11.46 20.01 13.88
CA GLU A 394 10.76 18.77 13.61
C GLU A 394 10.80 18.47 12.11
N THR A 395 10.94 17.19 11.74
CA THR A 395 10.65 16.73 10.38
C THR A 395 9.48 15.77 10.38
N SER A 396 8.68 15.85 9.33
CA SER A 396 7.60 14.92 9.09
C SER A 396 7.41 14.66 7.61
N ILE A 397 6.69 13.60 7.26
CA ILE A 397 6.34 13.29 5.87
C ILE A 397 4.86 13.57 5.68
N GLY A 398 4.53 14.39 4.70
CA GLY A 398 3.16 14.78 4.43
C GLY A 398 2.99 15.53 3.11
N ARG A 399 1.76 15.52 2.60
CA ARG A 399 1.38 16.17 1.34
C ARG A 399 0.68 17.49 1.64
N THR A 400 1.20 18.58 1.07
CA THR A 400 0.59 19.90 1.21
C THR A 400 -0.35 20.18 0.05
N ARG A 401 -1.57 20.64 0.34
CA ARG A 401 -2.57 21.04 -0.65
C ARG A 401 -3.01 22.48 -0.41
N LEU A 402 -2.96 23.29 -1.46
CA LEU A 402 -3.49 24.65 -1.44
C LEU A 402 -4.97 24.65 -1.85
N PRO A 403 -5.79 25.59 -1.33
CA PRO A 403 -7.19 25.69 -1.70
C PRO A 403 -7.33 26.02 -3.19
N ASN A 404 -8.42 25.57 -3.82
CA ASN A 404 -8.75 25.86 -5.22
C ASN A 404 -7.70 25.41 -6.25
N CYS A 405 -6.77 24.53 -5.86
CA CYS A 405 -5.81 23.97 -6.78
C CYS A 405 -6.31 22.66 -7.43
N PRO A 406 -6.01 22.42 -8.72
CA PRO A 406 -6.29 21.16 -9.38
C PRO A 406 -5.66 19.98 -8.64
N THR A 407 -6.30 18.81 -8.65
CA THR A 407 -5.78 17.61 -7.97
C THR A 407 -4.39 17.19 -8.48
N LEU A 408 -4.11 17.42 -9.77
CA LEU A 408 -2.81 17.13 -10.40
C LEU A 408 -1.75 18.22 -10.15
N ASP A 409 -2.15 19.39 -9.66
CA ASP A 409 -1.25 20.48 -9.26
C ASP A 409 -1.66 21.01 -7.87
N PRO A 410 -1.47 20.22 -6.80
CA PRO A 410 -1.98 20.54 -5.46
C PRO A 410 -1.31 21.77 -4.85
N ARG A 411 -0.26 22.31 -5.49
CA ARG A 411 0.46 23.53 -5.10
C ARG A 411 0.49 24.52 -6.26
N CYS A 412 -0.64 24.69 -6.92
CA CYS A 412 -0.79 25.63 -8.02
C CYS A 412 -0.40 27.05 -7.62
N LYS A 413 0.32 27.74 -8.51
CA LYS A 413 0.85 29.09 -8.26
C LYS A 413 -0.25 30.12 -7.94
N ALA A 414 -1.45 29.93 -8.52
CA ALA A 414 -2.58 30.84 -8.34
C ALA A 414 -3.03 30.97 -6.87
N SER A 415 -2.85 29.93 -6.08
CA SER A 415 -3.26 29.90 -4.67
C SER A 415 -2.14 30.22 -3.69
N MET A 416 -0.92 30.48 -4.17
CA MET A 416 0.21 30.86 -3.32
C MET A 416 0.06 32.31 -2.86
N ALA A 417 0.34 32.57 -1.58
CA ALA A 417 0.36 33.94 -1.08
C ALA A 417 1.50 34.73 -1.74
N LYS A 418 1.22 35.98 -2.14
CA LYS A 418 2.24 36.88 -2.70
C LYS A 418 3.29 37.30 -1.67
N SER A 419 2.91 37.29 -0.39
CA SER A 419 3.77 37.53 0.76
C SER A 419 3.23 36.82 2.00
N GLY A 420 4.12 36.39 2.89
CA GLY A 420 3.76 35.72 4.13
C GLY A 420 3.32 34.24 3.98
N PRO A 421 2.74 33.66 5.05
CA PRO A 421 2.24 32.29 5.05
C PRO A 421 1.10 32.07 4.05
N THR A 422 1.11 30.93 3.36
CA THR A 422 0.05 30.50 2.45
C THR A 422 -0.95 29.60 3.18
N LYS A 423 -2.25 29.84 3.00
CA LYS A 423 -3.28 28.96 3.55
C LYS A 423 -3.27 27.63 2.80
N GLY A 424 -3.33 26.51 3.51
CA GLY A 424 -3.47 25.19 2.91
C GLY A 424 -3.71 24.13 3.95
N GLU A 425 -3.77 22.89 3.49
CA GLU A 425 -3.95 21.70 4.32
C GLU A 425 -2.72 20.79 4.17
N VAL A 426 -2.47 19.96 5.17
CA VAL A 426 -1.40 18.95 5.14
C VAL A 426 -1.96 17.59 5.56
N SER A 427 -1.58 16.55 4.82
CA SER A 427 -1.97 15.16 5.07
C SER A 427 -0.78 14.31 5.46
N ALA A 428 -0.86 13.57 6.56
CA ALA A 428 0.13 12.64 7.08
C ALA A 428 0.20 11.35 6.25
N GLY A 429 -0.72 11.13 5.31
CA GLY A 429 -0.73 9.94 4.49
C GLY A 429 -0.89 10.14 2.99
N GLY A 430 -0.49 9.10 2.26
CA GLY A 430 -0.31 9.16 0.80
C GLY A 430 0.87 10.02 0.34
N ALA A 431 1.66 10.53 1.28
CA ALA A 431 2.90 11.24 0.99
C ALA A 431 4.11 10.30 1.06
N TYR A 432 5.25 10.77 0.58
CA TYR A 432 6.44 9.95 0.46
C TYR A 432 7.71 10.77 0.63
N CYS A 433 8.71 10.16 1.24
CA CYS A 433 10.06 10.68 1.30
C CYS A 433 10.99 9.53 0.92
N LEU A 434 11.40 9.52 -0.35
CA LEU A 434 12.14 8.41 -0.94
C LEU A 434 13.59 8.82 -1.20
N SER A 435 14.45 7.81 -1.34
CA SER A 435 15.85 7.97 -1.69
C SER A 435 16.57 8.97 -0.77
N THR A 436 17.26 9.99 -1.31
CA THR A 436 17.97 11.00 -0.53
C THR A 436 17.06 11.93 0.29
N CYS A 437 15.74 11.94 0.04
CA CYS A 437 14.80 12.65 0.93
C CYS A 437 14.87 12.10 2.35
N THR A 438 14.97 10.77 2.52
CA THR A 438 15.02 10.16 3.85
C THR A 438 16.22 10.63 4.66
N LEU A 439 17.32 10.98 3.98
CA LEU A 439 18.51 11.55 4.63
C LEU A 439 18.20 12.92 5.23
N VAL A 440 17.40 13.75 4.54
CA VAL A 440 16.89 15.01 5.08
C VAL A 440 15.94 14.73 6.23
N PHE A 441 14.99 13.82 6.06
CA PHE A 441 13.99 13.47 7.07
C PHE A 441 14.61 13.03 8.40
N MET A 442 15.68 12.24 8.38
CA MET A 442 16.35 11.75 9.60
C MET A 442 16.92 12.88 10.49
N SER A 443 17.09 14.08 9.94
CA SER A 443 17.68 15.24 10.63
C SER A 443 16.75 16.00 11.57
N GLY A 444 15.46 15.63 11.62
CA GLY A 444 14.50 16.27 12.51
C GLY A 444 14.58 15.80 13.96
N THR A 445 14.11 16.66 14.86
CA THR A 445 13.97 16.43 16.29
C THR A 445 12.65 17.04 16.78
N PRO A 446 11.54 16.27 16.83
CA PRO A 446 11.41 14.85 16.46
C PRO A 446 11.32 14.60 14.95
N ARG A 447 11.30 13.32 14.56
CA ARG A 447 11.14 12.83 13.18
C ARG A 447 9.94 11.90 13.12
N LEU A 448 8.82 12.45 12.62
CA LEU A 448 7.48 11.87 12.73
C LEU A 448 7.00 11.36 11.38
N VAL A 449 6.35 10.20 11.36
CA VAL A 449 5.68 9.71 10.15
C VAL A 449 4.26 9.28 10.47
N GLY A 450 3.31 9.71 9.65
CA GLY A 450 1.95 9.20 9.67
C GLY A 450 1.85 7.94 8.82
N TYR A 451 0.96 7.98 7.83
CA TYR A 451 0.72 6.91 6.86
C TYR A 451 1.38 7.22 5.52
N SER A 452 2.66 7.53 5.57
CA SER A 452 3.48 7.95 4.45
C SER A 452 4.64 6.99 4.21
N ASP A 453 5.10 6.92 2.96
CA ASP A 453 6.16 6.03 2.53
C ASP A 453 7.55 6.60 2.86
N ILE A 454 8.41 5.77 3.44
CA ILE A 454 9.83 6.06 3.65
C ILE A 454 10.62 5.15 2.71
N GLY A 455 11.45 5.75 1.86
CA GLY A 455 12.30 5.01 0.92
C GLY A 455 13.77 5.25 1.18
N LEU A 456 14.59 4.21 1.06
CA LEU A 456 16.04 4.28 1.30
C LEU A 456 16.84 4.23 0.01
N VAL A 457 17.93 4.98 0.00
CA VAL A 457 18.94 4.99 -1.07
C VAL A 457 20.21 4.31 -0.61
N ARG A 458 20.79 3.47 -1.47
CA ARG A 458 22.12 2.91 -1.26
C ARG A 458 23.19 3.93 -1.71
N PRO A 459 24.23 4.20 -0.90
CA PRO A 459 25.35 5.01 -1.38
C PRO A 459 26.12 4.29 -2.49
N THR A 460 26.72 5.06 -3.39
CA THR A 460 27.75 4.51 -4.29
C THR A 460 29.01 4.21 -3.47
N THR A 461 29.84 3.27 -3.94
CA THR A 461 31.12 2.92 -3.30
C THR A 461 32.02 4.14 -3.07
N ALA A 462 31.99 5.11 -3.98
CA ALA A 462 32.76 6.35 -3.86
C ALA A 462 32.27 7.30 -2.73
N LYS A 463 31.02 7.16 -2.26
CA LYS A 463 30.41 8.03 -1.23
C LYS A 463 30.05 7.27 0.05
N GLU A 464 30.41 5.99 0.18
CA GLU A 464 29.99 5.09 1.26
C GLU A 464 30.40 5.61 2.65
N THR A 465 31.67 5.96 2.85
CA THR A 465 32.17 6.49 4.13
C THR A 465 31.45 7.77 4.55
N LYS A 466 31.29 8.72 3.61
CA LYS A 466 30.63 10.01 3.87
C LYS A 466 29.16 9.82 4.20
N PHE A 467 28.51 8.87 3.53
CA PHE A 467 27.11 8.55 3.74
C PHE A 467 26.85 7.97 5.12
N PHE A 468 27.60 6.94 5.53
CA PHE A 468 27.39 6.33 6.84
C PHE A 468 27.79 7.25 7.99
N ALA A 469 28.81 8.10 7.81
CA ALA A 469 29.13 9.15 8.76
C ALA A 469 27.95 10.13 8.97
N TYR A 470 27.24 10.49 7.89
CA TYR A 470 26.04 11.33 7.99
C TYR A 470 24.88 10.60 8.69
N VAL A 471 24.65 9.32 8.37
CA VAL A 471 23.60 8.51 9.02
C VAL A 471 23.83 8.43 10.54
N ASP A 472 25.08 8.22 10.95
CA ASP A 472 25.50 8.19 12.34
C ASP A 472 25.38 9.57 13.02
N GLU A 473 25.79 10.65 12.33
CA GLU A 473 25.59 12.04 12.77
C GLU A 473 24.11 12.34 13.04
N MET A 474 23.18 11.72 12.29
CA MET A 474 21.76 11.86 12.49
C MET A 474 21.18 10.93 13.58
N GLY A 475 22.00 10.13 14.26
CA GLY A 475 21.56 9.23 15.32
C GLY A 475 20.65 8.11 14.82
N VAL A 476 20.95 7.57 13.63
CA VAL A 476 20.35 6.35 13.08
C VAL A 476 21.39 5.24 13.20
N ASN A 477 20.98 4.01 13.50
CA ASN A 477 21.91 2.91 13.72
C ASN A 477 22.62 2.55 12.41
N ALA A 478 23.82 3.11 12.20
CA ALA A 478 24.56 2.99 10.96
C ALA A 478 24.93 1.53 10.64
N GLY A 479 25.30 0.71 11.64
CA GLY A 479 25.64 -0.70 11.43
C GLY A 479 24.45 -1.56 10.99
N THR A 480 23.27 -1.35 11.60
CA THR A 480 22.04 -2.02 11.18
C THR A 480 21.55 -1.49 9.83
N PHE A 481 21.65 -0.18 9.60
CA PHE A 481 21.32 0.45 8.32
C PHE A 481 22.19 -0.10 7.20
N GLU A 482 23.51 -0.21 7.41
CA GLU A 482 24.45 -0.80 6.47
C GLU A 482 24.11 -2.26 6.15
N THR A 483 23.90 -3.08 7.19
CA THR A 483 23.56 -4.51 7.03
C THR A 483 22.29 -4.69 6.20
N MET A 484 21.26 -3.91 6.49
CA MET A 484 20.00 -3.91 5.75
C MET A 484 20.22 -3.47 4.29
N MET A 485 20.97 -2.40 4.06
CA MET A 485 21.25 -1.89 2.73
C MET A 485 22.16 -2.83 1.92
N ARG A 486 22.96 -3.70 2.54
CA ARG A 486 23.71 -4.78 1.87
C ARG A 486 22.81 -5.94 1.45
N ALA A 487 21.72 -6.21 2.18
CA ALA A 487 20.78 -7.30 1.90
C ALA A 487 19.69 -6.95 0.86
N ALA A 488 19.39 -5.67 0.64
CA ALA A 488 18.28 -5.21 -0.21
C ALA A 488 18.71 -4.80 -1.65
N SER A 489 17.81 -4.25 -2.47
CA SER A 489 18.11 -3.65 -3.79
C SER A 489 18.81 -2.28 -3.66
N ILE A 490 19.28 -1.68 -4.77
CA ILE A 490 19.92 -0.34 -4.82
C ILE A 490 18.98 0.78 -4.31
N GLU A 491 17.67 0.59 -4.46
CA GLU A 491 16.63 1.43 -3.87
C GLU A 491 15.58 0.54 -3.20
N GLN A 492 15.35 0.76 -1.91
CA GLN A 492 14.20 0.19 -1.22
C GLN A 492 13.12 1.25 -1.19
N LYS A 493 12.14 1.14 -2.09
CA LYS A 493 11.11 2.17 -2.29
C LYS A 493 10.21 2.37 -1.06
N THR A 494 10.04 1.35 -0.22
CA THR A 494 9.25 1.48 1.02
C THR A 494 9.85 0.63 2.14
N ILE A 495 10.01 1.23 3.33
CA ILE A 495 10.31 0.54 4.58
C ILE A 495 9.10 0.59 5.52
N PRO A 496 8.72 -0.52 6.17
CA PRO A 496 7.69 -0.51 7.21
C PRO A 496 8.08 0.42 8.37
N ARG A 497 7.09 1.07 8.99
CA ARG A 497 7.30 1.97 10.14
C ARG A 497 7.93 1.28 11.34
N SER A 498 7.61 0.01 11.58
CA SER A 498 8.26 -0.80 12.62
C SER A 498 9.77 -0.90 12.39
N GLN A 499 10.16 -1.22 11.16
CA GLN A 499 11.56 -1.28 10.76
C GLN A 499 12.23 0.10 10.81
N ALA A 500 11.52 1.16 10.41
CA ALA A 500 12.01 2.53 10.52
C ALA A 500 12.23 2.95 11.99
N LEU A 501 11.41 2.49 12.94
CA LEU A 501 11.61 2.69 14.39
C LEU A 501 12.85 1.96 14.89
N GLU A 502 13.00 0.68 14.52
CA GLU A 502 14.15 -0.15 14.92
C GLU A 502 15.49 0.42 14.44
N LEU A 503 15.53 0.93 13.22
CA LEU A 503 16.70 1.61 12.65
C LEU A 503 16.95 2.97 13.29
N GLY A 504 15.95 3.51 13.98
CA GLY A 504 15.93 4.88 14.46
C GLY A 504 15.64 5.88 13.36
N ILE A 505 15.24 5.53 12.14
CA ILE A 505 14.88 6.51 11.09
C ILE A 505 13.69 7.38 11.51
N ILE A 506 12.79 6.85 12.35
CA ILE A 506 11.73 7.62 13.00
C ILE A 506 11.81 7.49 14.51
N ASN A 507 11.29 8.48 15.24
CA ASN A 507 11.17 8.43 16.70
C ASN A 507 9.77 8.77 17.20
N GLY A 508 8.80 8.90 16.28
CA GLY A 508 7.39 9.03 16.60
C GLY A 508 6.51 8.71 15.40
N ILE A 509 5.30 8.23 15.71
CA ILE A 509 4.24 8.01 14.73
C ILE A 509 3.21 9.11 14.93
N ILE A 510 2.73 9.69 13.82
CA ILE A 510 1.59 10.61 13.85
C ILE A 510 0.33 9.75 14.03
N PRO A 511 -0.43 9.92 15.13
CA PRO A 511 -1.66 9.18 15.39
C PRO A 511 -2.69 9.31 14.26
N TYR A 512 -3.60 8.33 14.18
CA TYR A 512 -4.71 8.39 13.24
C TYR A 512 -5.61 9.60 13.57
N GLY A 513 -5.85 10.46 12.57
CA GLY A 513 -6.62 11.70 12.73
C GLY A 513 -5.79 12.92 13.15
N GLU A 514 -4.47 12.78 13.34
CA GLU A 514 -3.55 13.90 13.49
C GLU A 514 -2.79 14.18 12.18
N GLU A 515 -2.49 15.44 11.95
CA GLU A 515 -1.74 15.89 10.78
C GLU A 515 -0.33 16.41 11.13
N PRO A 516 0.62 16.35 10.19
CA PRO A 516 1.94 16.93 10.38
C PRO A 516 1.85 18.41 10.77
N GLY A 517 2.57 18.82 11.80
CA GLY A 517 2.56 20.22 12.25
C GLY A 517 1.38 20.65 13.13
N SER A 518 0.47 19.75 13.48
CA SER A 518 -0.64 19.98 14.44
C SER A 518 -0.18 20.34 15.88
N ARG A 519 1.14 20.46 16.11
CA ARG A 519 1.78 20.63 17.42
C ARG A 519 2.32 22.03 17.71
N LEU A 520 2.11 22.99 16.80
CA LEU A 520 2.66 24.35 16.92
C LEU A 520 1.55 25.40 16.86
N CYS A 521 1.19 25.93 18.04
CA CYS A 521 0.27 27.05 18.16
C CYS A 521 0.97 28.36 17.66
N GLY A 522 0.20 29.28 17.06
CA GLY A 522 0.70 30.48 16.36
C GLY A 522 1.40 31.54 17.24
N PRO A 523 2.01 32.59 16.63
CA PRO A 523 2.83 33.58 17.33
C PRO A 523 2.06 34.45 18.35
N ASP A 524 0.72 34.52 18.24
CA ASP A 524 -0.15 35.33 19.10
C ASP A 524 -1.00 34.47 20.08
N ALA A 525 -0.74 33.16 20.18
CA ALA A 525 -1.50 32.27 21.04
C ALA A 525 -1.26 32.58 22.53
N LYS A 526 -2.35 32.70 23.32
CA LYS A 526 -2.28 32.90 24.77
C LYS A 526 -1.46 31.78 25.42
N GLU A 527 -0.58 32.13 26.37
CA GLU A 527 0.29 31.17 27.07
C GLU A 527 -0.49 30.04 27.79
N SER A 528 -1.78 30.26 28.07
CA SER A 528 -2.73 29.31 28.66
C SER A 528 -3.32 28.28 27.66
N LEU A 529 -3.09 28.42 26.36
CA LEU A 529 -3.52 27.50 25.29
C LEU A 529 -2.31 26.80 24.64
N ARG A 530 -1.28 26.48 25.44
CA ARG A 530 -0.25 25.53 25.01
C ARG A 530 -0.91 24.19 24.72
N CYS A 531 -1.10 23.92 23.43
CA CYS A 531 -1.48 22.63 22.84
C CYS A 531 -0.89 21.47 23.69
N PRO A 532 -1.69 20.47 24.11
CA PRO A 532 -1.41 19.62 25.26
C PRO A 532 0.02 19.05 25.25
N LYS A 533 0.85 19.53 26.19
CA LYS A 533 2.14 18.92 26.49
C LYS A 533 1.91 17.65 27.32
N LYS A 534 2.57 16.57 26.87
CA LYS A 534 2.82 15.29 27.56
C LYS A 534 1.62 14.34 27.65
N ALA A 535 1.33 13.62 26.58
CA ALA A 535 1.41 12.17 26.75
C ALA A 535 2.91 11.87 26.85
N LYS A 536 3.39 11.38 28.00
CA LYS A 536 4.67 10.66 28.00
C LYS A 536 4.52 9.62 26.90
N THR A 537 5.36 9.67 25.88
CA THR A 537 5.62 8.48 25.07
C THR A 537 6.02 7.42 26.10
N GLU A 538 5.12 6.48 26.39
CA GLU A 538 5.51 5.29 27.11
C GLU A 538 6.51 4.58 26.20
N ILE A 539 7.79 4.79 26.49
CA ILE A 539 8.84 3.87 26.11
C ILE A 539 8.49 2.61 26.91
N ALA A 540 7.68 1.73 26.32
CA ALA A 540 7.54 0.39 26.82
C ALA A 540 8.93 -0.26 26.72
N PRO A 541 9.58 -0.63 27.82
CA PRO A 541 10.76 -1.47 27.74
C PRO A 541 10.29 -2.79 27.13
N ALA A 542 11.06 -3.31 26.17
CA ALA A 542 10.91 -4.69 25.72
C ALA A 542 11.04 -5.61 26.94
N ALA A 543 9.92 -6.10 27.46
CA ALA A 543 9.92 -7.14 28.46
C ALA A 543 10.40 -8.42 27.76
N ALA A 544 11.64 -8.79 28.05
CA ALA A 544 12.15 -10.13 27.84
C ALA A 544 11.20 -11.12 28.52
N SER A 545 10.43 -11.85 27.72
CA SER A 545 9.74 -13.06 28.19
C SER A 545 10.71 -14.22 28.03
N LEU A 546 11.55 -14.41 29.05
CA LEU A 546 12.33 -15.62 29.30
C LEU A 546 11.91 -16.16 30.66
N ASN A 547 10.93 -17.08 30.62
CA ASN A 547 10.82 -18.36 31.35
C ASN A 547 9.36 -18.78 31.47
#